data_AF-A0A9R0DN34-F1
#
_entry.id   AF-A0A9R0DN34-F1
#
_cell.length_a   1.000
_cell.length_b   1.000
_cell.length_c   1.000
_cell.angle_alpha   90.00
_cell.angle_beta   90.00
_cell.angle_gamma   90.00
#
_symmetry.space_group_name_H-M   'P 1'
#
loop_
_entity.id
_entity.type
_entity.pdbx_description
1 polymer ?
#
loop_
_entity_poly.entity_id
_entity_poly.type
_entity_poly.pdbx_seq_one_letter_code
_entity_poly.pdbx_strand_id
1 'polypeptide(L)'
;MSDIKSLIKKRASIKAKLTQFSSYLNVAKSCEQLSEVQIVEVEYRLNIFENLYDKYDMLQTDIEETVDDPSEQYAEREEFEKQYYTLVAAARQLISSTRNQASGNSISERW
;
A
#
# COMPACT_ATOMS: atom_id res chain seq x y z
N MET A 1 16.28 20.55 -14.63
CA MET A 1 15.40 19.47 -15.11
C MET A 1 15.98 18.16 -14.61
N SER A 2 15.19 17.33 -13.95
CA SER A 2 15.61 16.00 -13.52
C SER A 2 15.80 15.10 -14.75
N ASP A 3 16.89 14.34 -14.84
CA ASP A 3 17.08 13.35 -15.91
C ASP A 3 16.01 12.25 -15.80
N ILE A 4 15.34 11.92 -16.90
CA ILE A 4 14.31 10.86 -16.99
C ILE A 4 14.79 9.54 -16.38
N LYS A 5 16.08 9.19 -16.55
CA LYS A 5 16.65 7.98 -15.93
C LYS A 5 16.63 8.06 -14.40
N SER A 6 16.84 9.24 -13.83
CA SER A 6 16.74 9.46 -12.38
C SER A 6 15.30 9.32 -11.88
N LEU A 7 14.35 9.87 -12.62
CA LEU A 7 12.92 9.78 -12.29
C LEU A 7 12.45 8.32 -12.30
N ILE A 8 12.79 7.54 -13.34
CA ILE A 8 12.46 6.12 -13.43
C ILE A 8 13.07 5.32 -12.27
N LYS A 9 14.31 5.61 -11.86
CA LYS A 9 14.93 4.97 -10.68
C LYS A 9 14.19 5.28 -9.38
N LYS A 10 13.73 6.53 -9.20
CA LYS A 10 12.89 6.89 -8.05
C LYS A 10 11.55 6.14 -8.08
N ARG A 11 10.93 6.00 -9.26
CA ARG A 11 9.67 5.25 -9.42
C ARG A 11 9.86 3.79 -9.04
N ALA A 12 10.93 3.15 -9.53
CA ALA A 12 11.27 1.79 -9.16
C ALA A 12 11.46 1.62 -7.64
N SER A 13 12.06 2.60 -6.98
CA SER A 13 12.23 2.59 -5.51
C SER A 13 10.90 2.68 -4.77
N ILE A 14 9.93 3.44 -5.29
CA ILE A 14 8.57 3.50 -4.74
C ILE A 14 7.83 2.18 -4.97
N LYS A 15 7.91 1.60 -6.18
CA LYS A 15 7.33 0.28 -6.50
C LYS A 15 7.88 -0.82 -5.58
N ALA A 16 9.17 -0.79 -5.26
CA ALA A 16 9.76 -1.74 -4.32
C ALA A 16 9.12 -1.68 -2.92
N LYS A 17 8.73 -0.49 -2.45
CA LYS A 17 7.99 -0.35 -1.17
C LYS A 17 6.59 -0.96 -1.26
N LEU A 18 5.95 -0.87 -2.42
CA LEU A 18 4.65 -1.50 -2.70
C LEU A 18 4.76 -3.03 -2.63
N THR A 19 5.82 -3.60 -3.23
CA THR A 19 6.14 -5.02 -3.11
C THR A 19 6.37 -5.43 -1.66
N GLN A 20 7.19 -4.67 -0.90
CA GLN A 20 7.47 -4.98 0.51
C GLN A 20 6.19 -4.95 1.37
N PHE A 21 5.31 -3.97 1.14
CA PHE A 21 4.05 -3.89 1.86
C PHE A 21 3.12 -5.05 1.50
N SER A 22 3.04 -5.42 0.22
CA SER A 22 2.31 -6.60 -0.25
C SER A 22 2.81 -7.89 0.42
N SER A 23 4.12 -8.12 0.45
CA SER A 23 4.71 -9.29 1.11
C SER A 23 4.36 -9.33 2.59
N TYR A 24 4.47 -8.20 3.30
CA TYR A 24 4.09 -8.11 4.71
C TYR A 24 2.60 -8.43 4.91
N LEU A 25 1.72 -7.82 4.12
CA LEU A 25 0.28 -7.99 4.26
C LEU A 25 -0.16 -9.42 3.95
N ASN A 26 0.50 -10.11 3.02
CA ASN A 26 0.23 -11.52 2.74
C ASN A 26 0.58 -12.42 3.92
N VAL A 27 1.69 -12.14 4.63
CA VAL A 27 2.02 -12.83 5.88
C VAL A 27 0.95 -12.54 6.94
N ALA A 28 0.59 -11.27 7.14
CA ALA A 28 -0.41 -10.88 8.14
C ALA A 28 -1.78 -11.54 7.89
N LYS A 29 -2.22 -11.61 6.63
CA LYS A 29 -3.48 -12.29 6.24
C LYS A 29 -3.45 -13.81 6.43
N SER A 30 -2.27 -14.41 6.47
CA SER A 30 -2.12 -15.86 6.69
C SER A 30 -2.22 -16.25 8.16
N CYS A 31 -2.14 -15.27 9.08
CA CYS A 31 -2.34 -15.49 10.50
C CYS A 31 -3.84 -15.67 10.79
N GLU A 32 -4.18 -16.69 11.59
CA GLU A 32 -5.56 -16.92 12.06
C GLU A 32 -6.07 -15.73 12.89
N GLN A 33 -5.20 -15.19 13.75
CA GLN A 33 -5.47 -14.00 14.55
C GLN A 33 -4.20 -13.15 14.64
N LEU A 34 -4.35 -11.84 14.47
CA LEU A 34 -3.29 -10.86 14.71
C LEU A 34 -3.32 -10.40 16.16
N SER A 35 -2.14 -10.27 16.76
CA SER A 35 -1.96 -9.58 18.03
C SER A 35 -2.15 -8.06 17.87
N GLU A 36 -2.45 -7.37 18.96
CA GLU A 36 -2.59 -5.90 18.95
C GLU A 36 -1.35 -5.19 18.39
N VAL A 37 -0.15 -5.69 18.72
CA VAL A 37 1.10 -5.14 18.18
C VAL A 37 1.15 -5.25 16.66
N GLN A 38 0.74 -6.38 16.10
CA GLN A 38 0.70 -6.57 14.65
C GLN A 38 -0.36 -5.69 13.98
N ILE A 39 -1.51 -5.46 14.63
CA ILE A 39 -2.53 -4.53 14.12
C ILE A 39 -1.95 -3.11 14.04
N VAL A 40 -1.30 -2.65 15.12
CA VAL A 40 -0.66 -1.33 15.17
C VAL A 40 0.45 -1.21 14.11
N GLU A 41 1.22 -2.27 13.86
CA GLU A 41 2.21 -2.28 12.78
C GLU A 41 1.57 -2.18 11.39
N VAL A 42 0.46 -2.88 11.14
CA VAL A 42 -0.29 -2.77 9.88
C VAL A 42 -0.81 -1.35 9.70
N GLU A 43 -1.37 -0.73 10.74
CA GLU A 43 -1.84 0.66 10.72
C GLU A 43 -0.72 1.65 10.41
N TYR A 44 0.44 1.51 11.08
CA TYR A 44 1.58 2.38 10.85
C TYR A 44 2.13 2.26 9.42
N ARG A 45 2.27 1.02 8.93
CA ARG A 45 2.70 0.76 7.54
C ARG A 45 1.70 1.30 6.54
N LEU A 46 0.40 1.13 6.79
CA LEU A 46 -0.67 1.67 5.95
C LEU A 46 -0.58 3.20 5.87
N ASN A 47 -0.43 3.90 7.00
CA ASN A 47 -0.29 5.36 7.01
C ASN A 47 0.95 5.83 6.23
N ILE A 48 2.08 5.14 6.35
CA ILE A 48 3.26 5.44 5.51
C ILE A 48 2.93 5.25 4.03
N PHE A 49 2.19 4.20 3.71
CA PHE A 49 1.83 3.85 2.35
C PHE A 49 0.87 4.87 1.73
N GLU A 50 -0.12 5.34 2.49
CA GLU A 50 -1.05 6.37 2.05
C GLU A 50 -0.35 7.68 1.69
N ASN A 51 0.64 8.09 2.51
CA ASN A 51 1.48 9.24 2.23
C ASN A 51 2.50 9.02 1.09
N LEU A 52 2.68 7.78 0.61
CA LEU A 52 3.58 7.47 -0.50
C LEU A 52 2.92 7.73 -1.86
N TYR A 53 1.59 7.70 -1.92
CA TYR A 53 0.85 7.89 -3.16
C TYR A 53 1.09 9.28 -3.76
N ASP A 54 0.97 10.35 -2.99
CA ASP A 54 1.22 11.71 -3.48
C ASP A 54 2.63 11.87 -4.06
N LYS A 55 3.62 11.20 -3.47
CA LYS A 55 5.01 11.20 -3.97
C LYS A 55 5.15 10.42 -5.27
N TYR A 56 4.37 9.36 -5.44
CA TYR A 56 4.31 8.63 -6.70
C TYR A 56 3.62 9.47 -7.78
N ASP A 57 2.47 10.04 -7.45
CA ASP A 57 1.63 10.82 -8.38
C ASP A 57 2.43 11.96 -9.00
N MET A 58 3.05 12.81 -8.16
CA MET A 58 3.91 13.90 -8.61
C MET A 58 5.07 13.39 -9.50
N LEU A 59 5.75 12.32 -9.07
CA LEU A 59 6.88 11.77 -9.81
C LEU A 59 6.48 11.19 -11.16
N GLN A 60 5.31 10.55 -11.21
CA GLN A 60 4.79 9.91 -12.41
C GLN A 60 4.30 10.96 -13.40
N THR A 61 3.70 12.05 -12.92
CA THR A 61 3.37 13.23 -13.74
C THR A 61 4.63 13.86 -14.33
N ASP A 62 5.68 14.05 -13.53
CA ASP A 62 6.97 14.56 -14.04
C ASP A 62 7.53 13.67 -15.18
N ILE A 63 7.36 12.34 -15.07
CA ILE A 63 7.79 11.37 -16.09
C ILE A 63 6.95 11.50 -17.36
N GLU A 64 5.63 11.57 -17.22
CA GLU A 64 4.66 11.70 -18.31
C GLU A 64 4.88 12.99 -19.12
N GLU A 65 5.23 14.10 -18.44
CA GLU A 65 5.54 15.38 -19.08
C GLU A 65 6.93 15.43 -19.74
N THR A 66 7.85 14.53 -19.35
CA THR A 66 9.23 14.53 -19.85
C THR A 66 9.40 13.73 -21.15
N VAL A 67 8.51 12.79 -21.45
CA VAL A 67 8.62 11.90 -22.62
C VAL A 67 7.77 12.41 -23.79
N ASP A 68 8.21 12.15 -25.02
CA ASP A 68 7.47 12.57 -26.22
C ASP A 68 6.14 11.81 -26.40
N ASP A 69 6.12 10.53 -26.03
CA ASP A 69 4.92 9.68 -26.01
C ASP A 69 4.70 9.10 -24.60
N PRO A 70 3.70 9.60 -23.84
CA PRO A 70 3.43 9.16 -22.48
C PRO A 70 2.59 7.88 -22.39
N SER A 71 2.21 7.23 -23.50
CA SER A 71 1.28 6.09 -23.49
C SER A 71 1.71 4.95 -22.56
N GLU A 72 2.99 4.57 -22.57
CA GLU A 72 3.53 3.55 -21.66
C GLU A 72 3.54 4.02 -20.19
N GLN A 73 3.67 5.33 -19.96
CA GLN A 73 3.71 5.89 -18.62
C GLN A 73 2.30 5.89 -18.00
N TYR A 74 1.26 6.16 -18.80
CA TYR A 74 -0.12 6.00 -18.34
C TYR A 74 -0.46 4.55 -17.98
N ALA A 75 0.00 3.57 -18.77
CA ALA A 75 -0.19 2.16 -18.45
C ALA A 75 0.53 1.77 -17.15
N GLU A 76 1.75 2.28 -16.92
CA GLU A 76 2.48 2.07 -15.66
C GLU A 76 1.74 2.70 -14.47
N ARG A 77 1.13 3.89 -14.64
CA ARG A 77 0.29 4.53 -13.62
C ARG A 77 -0.90 3.65 -13.26
N GLU A 78 -1.65 3.19 -14.25
CA GLU A 78 -2.82 2.34 -14.03
C GLU A 78 -2.46 1.07 -13.24
N GLU A 79 -1.36 0.40 -13.62
CA GLU A 79 -0.91 -0.82 -12.93
C GLU A 79 -0.44 -0.53 -11.49
N PHE A 80 0.30 0.57 -11.27
CA PHE A 80 0.69 0.97 -9.92
C PHE A 80 -0.53 1.24 -9.05
N GLU A 81 -1.48 2.03 -9.55
CA GLU A 81 -2.68 2.44 -8.82
C GLU A 81 -3.55 1.26 -8.45
N LYS A 82 -3.76 0.34 -9.39
CA LYS A 82 -4.48 -0.91 -9.14
C LYS A 82 -3.86 -1.68 -7.98
N GLN A 83 -2.53 -1.85 -7.96
CA GLN A 83 -1.85 -2.56 -6.88
C GLN A 83 -1.93 -1.77 -5.56
N TYR A 84 -1.71 -0.46 -5.60
CA TYR A 84 -1.79 0.43 -4.44
C TYR A 84 -3.15 0.37 -3.76
N TYR A 85 -4.24 0.60 -4.50
CA TYR A 85 -5.59 0.61 -3.95
C TYR A 85 -6.00 -0.75 -3.42
N THR A 86 -5.60 -1.83 -4.10
CA THR A 86 -5.84 -3.21 -3.63
C THR A 86 -5.18 -3.45 -2.26
N LEU A 87 -3.93 -2.99 -2.08
CA LEU A 87 -3.21 -3.15 -0.82
C LEU A 87 -3.79 -2.29 0.31
N VAL A 88 -4.13 -1.03 0.02
CA VAL A 88 -4.78 -0.12 0.98
C VAL A 88 -6.11 -0.70 1.46
N ALA A 89 -6.97 -1.12 0.53
CA ALA A 89 -8.26 -1.71 0.86
C ALA A 89 -8.10 -2.98 1.72
N ALA A 90 -7.18 -3.86 1.32
CA ALA A 90 -6.91 -5.08 2.05
C ALA A 90 -6.36 -4.84 3.46
N ALA A 91 -5.48 -3.87 3.65
CA ALA A 91 -4.95 -3.52 4.97
C ALA A 91 -6.05 -2.95 5.88
N ARG A 92 -6.86 -2.02 5.37
CA ARG A 92 -8.01 -1.47 6.09
C ARG A 92 -9.02 -2.56 6.49
N GLN A 93 -9.31 -3.47 5.56
CA GLN A 93 -10.19 -4.61 5.83
C GLN A 93 -9.62 -5.51 6.94
N LEU A 94 -8.32 -5.82 6.89
CA LEU A 94 -7.66 -6.65 7.90
C LEU A 94 -7.76 -6.02 9.29
N ILE A 95 -7.43 -4.74 9.44
CA ILE A 95 -7.53 -3.99 10.69
C ILE A 95 -8.98 -4.01 11.22
N SER A 96 -9.95 -3.69 10.36
CA SER A 96 -11.37 -3.63 10.77
C SER A 96 -11.91 -4.99 11.21
N SER A 97 -11.53 -6.06 10.51
CA SER A 97 -11.99 -7.43 10.80
C SER A 97 -11.44 -7.90 12.15
N THR A 98 -10.15 -7.67 12.41
CA THR A 98 -9.52 -8.08 13.67
C THR A 98 -10.13 -7.34 14.87
N ARG A 99 -10.40 -6.03 14.73
CA ARG A 99 -11.01 -5.23 15.80
C ARG A 99 -12.44 -5.66 16.11
N ASN A 100 -13.23 -5.99 15.07
CA ASN A 100 -14.60 -6.48 15.25
C ASN A 100 -14.66 -7.84 15.98
N GLN A 101 -13.70 -8.74 15.68
CA GLN A 101 -13.59 -10.02 16.38
C GLN A 101 -13.25 -9.84 17.87
N ALA A 102 -12.35 -8.92 18.21
CA ALA A 102 -12.02 -8.61 19.60
C ALA A 102 -13.25 -8.10 20.40
N SER A 103 -14.11 -7.29 19.79
CA SER A 103 -15.35 -6.83 20.43
C SER A 103 -16.43 -7.92 20.56
N GLY A 104 -16.54 -8.83 19.58
CA GLY A 104 -17.52 -9.92 19.60
C GLY A 104 -17.23 -11.00 20.64
N ASN A 105 -15.95 -11.28 20.90
CA ASN A 105 -15.53 -12.32 21.85
C ASN A 105 -15.71 -11.93 23.33
N SER A 106 -16.03 -10.66 23.61
CA SER A 106 -16.20 -10.14 24.99
C SER A 106 -17.57 -10.45 25.62
N ILE A 107 -18.55 -10.91 24.83
CA ILE A 107 -19.94 -11.12 25.28
C ILE A 107 -20.20 -12.60 25.66
N SER A 108 -19.37 -13.54 25.20
CA SER A 108 -19.61 -14.99 25.34
C SER A 108 -19.16 -15.62 26.67
N GLU A 109 -18.51 -14.90 27.58
CA GLU A 109 -18.00 -15.45 28.86
C GLU A 109 -18.84 -15.14 30.10
N ARG A 110 -20.14 -14.88 29.94
CA ARG A 110 -21.02 -14.60 31.09
C ARG A 110 -22.28 -15.47 31.10
N TRP A 111 -22.17 -16.78 31.36
CA TRP A 111 -23.22 -17.60 32.03
C TRP A 111 -22.60 -18.88 32.59
#